data_AF-A0A261GDV7-F1
#
_entry.id   AF-A0A261GDV7-F1
#
_cell.length_a   1.000
_cell.length_b   1.000
_cell.length_c   1.000
_cell.angle_alpha   90.00
_cell.angle_beta   90.00
_cell.angle_gamma   90.00
#
_symmetry.space_group_name_H-M   'P 1'
#
loop_
_entity.id
_entity.type
_entity.pdbx_description
1 polymer ?
#
loop_
_entity_poly.entity_id
_entity_poly.type
_entity_poly.pdbx_seq_one_letter_code
_entity_poly.pdbx_strand_id
1 'polypeptide(L)'
;MAQPENYNPMIYDAMRESANRLVGEYTYLANRTDDMVMRNALLDAIRGVRQEVTMTDADSRKDVEAKTAEFASRAANMRNFRINGAQMARDHMATSAMARPAKQSQEQML
;
A
#
# COMPACT_ATOMS: atom_id res chain seq x y z
N MET A 1 19.68 -14.86 -32.57
CA MET A 1 18.32 -14.41 -32.24
C MET A 1 18.40 -12.91 -32.05
N ALA A 2 17.71 -12.12 -32.88
CA ALA A 2 17.71 -10.66 -32.75
C ALA A 2 16.90 -10.29 -31.50
N GLN A 3 17.42 -9.40 -30.65
CA GLN A 3 16.61 -8.76 -29.62
C GLN A 3 15.50 -7.97 -30.34
N PRO A 4 14.23 -8.05 -29.92
CA PRO A 4 13.19 -7.23 -30.52
C PRO A 4 13.65 -5.76 -30.42
N GLU A 5 13.61 -5.01 -31.53
CA GLU A 5 14.12 -3.63 -31.58
C GLU A 5 13.45 -2.67 -30.57
N ASN A 6 12.39 -3.12 -29.89
CA ASN A 6 11.64 -2.38 -28.87
C ASN A 6 11.87 -2.87 -27.44
N TYR A 7 12.57 -3.98 -27.22
CA TYR A 7 12.86 -4.46 -25.87
C TYR A 7 13.99 -3.63 -25.26
N ASN A 8 13.64 -2.74 -24.32
CA ASN A 8 14.63 -2.02 -23.51
C ASN A 8 14.72 -2.66 -22.12
N PRO A 9 15.73 -3.52 -21.86
CA PRO A 9 15.86 -4.23 -20.58
C PRO A 9 15.95 -3.27 -19.39
N MET A 10 16.52 -2.08 -19.57
CA MET A 10 16.65 -1.11 -18.48
C MET A 10 15.31 -0.54 -18.02
N ILE A 11 14.36 -0.33 -18.95
CA ILE A 11 13.03 0.21 -18.61
C ILE A 11 12.20 -0.88 -17.92
N TYR A 12 12.29 -2.13 -18.38
CA TYR A 12 11.64 -3.27 -17.72
C TYR A 12 12.20 -3.52 -16.32
N ASP A 13 13.52 -3.37 -16.12
CA ASP A 13 14.14 -3.46 -14.80
C ASP A 13 13.68 -2.34 -13.86
N ALA A 14 13.52 -1.11 -14.36
CA ALA A 14 12.97 0.00 -13.58
C ALA A 14 11.52 -0.27 -13.12
N MET A 15 10.72 -0.92 -13.97
CA MET A 15 9.37 -1.37 -13.61
C MET A 15 9.42 -2.43 -12.51
N ARG A 16 10.29 -3.46 -12.66
CA ARG A 16 10.46 -4.52 -11.65
C ARG A 16 10.93 -3.97 -10.31
N GLU A 17 11.85 -3.02 -10.33
CA GLU A 17 12.32 -2.35 -9.11
C GLU A 17 11.19 -1.57 -8.43
N SER A 18 10.36 -0.87 -9.20
CA SER A 18 9.18 -0.18 -8.66
C SER A 18 8.16 -1.15 -8.07
N ALA A 19 7.93 -2.30 -8.71
CA ALA A 19 7.09 -3.38 -8.19
C ALA A 19 7.66 -3.95 -6.87
N ASN A 20 8.97 -4.18 -6.80
CA ASN A 20 9.64 -4.68 -5.60
C ASN A 20 9.51 -3.71 -4.42
N ARG A 21 9.60 -2.39 -4.67
CA ARG A 21 9.36 -1.37 -3.63
C ARG A 21 7.94 -1.44 -3.09
N LEU A 22 6.94 -1.57 -3.97
CA LEU A 22 5.55 -1.74 -3.56
C LEU A 22 5.34 -3.02 -2.74
N VAL A 23 5.90 -4.15 -3.19
CA VAL A 23 5.88 -5.42 -2.44
C VAL A 23 6.53 -5.27 -1.07
N GLY A 24 7.63 -4.51 -0.98
CA GLY A 24 8.30 -4.19 0.28
C GLY A 24 7.38 -3.47 1.27
N GLU A 25 6.59 -2.49 0.80
CA GLU A 25 5.62 -1.78 1.66
C GLU A 25 4.47 -2.69 2.13
N TYR A 26 3.92 -3.53 1.25
CA TYR A 26 2.91 -4.51 1.67
C TYR A 26 3.47 -5.54 2.67
N THR A 27 4.68 -6.03 2.44
CA THR A 27 5.36 -6.97 3.33
C THR A 27 5.64 -6.34 4.69
N TYR A 28 6.07 -5.08 4.71
CA TYR A 28 6.32 -4.33 5.94
C TYR A 28 5.07 -4.27 6.82
N LEU A 29 3.90 -4.01 6.23
CA LEU A 29 2.62 -3.90 6.95
C LEU A 29 2.08 -5.28 7.34
N ALA A 30 2.18 -6.27 6.47
CA ALA A 30 1.72 -7.63 6.74
C ALA A 30 2.46 -8.27 7.93
N ASN A 31 3.71 -7.87 8.18
CA ASN A 31 4.51 -8.32 9.31
C ASN A 31 4.23 -7.55 10.62
N ARG A 32 3.42 -6.49 10.59
CA ARG A 32 3.17 -5.59 11.74
C ARG A 32 1.70 -5.44 12.10
N THR A 33 0.80 -6.00 11.33
CA THR A 33 -0.62 -6.02 11.65
C THR A 33 -0.96 -7.31 12.40
N ASP A 34 -1.71 -7.16 13.50
CA ASP A 34 -2.31 -8.28 14.23
C ASP A 34 -3.67 -8.68 13.65
N ASP A 35 -4.23 -7.88 12.73
CA ASP A 35 -5.47 -8.19 12.03
C ASP A 35 -5.19 -9.21 10.90
N MET A 36 -5.70 -10.42 11.09
CA MET A 36 -5.55 -11.52 10.13
C MET A 36 -6.21 -11.24 8.76
N VAL A 37 -7.33 -10.51 8.73
CA VAL A 37 -8.01 -10.15 7.48
C VAL A 37 -7.15 -9.17 6.70
N MET A 38 -6.65 -8.14 7.38
CA MET A 38 -5.72 -7.17 6.78
C MET A 38 -4.43 -7.85 6.30
N ARG A 39 -3.88 -8.77 7.10
CA ARG A 39 -2.69 -9.54 6.75
C ARG A 39 -2.90 -10.34 5.46
N ASN A 40 -3.99 -11.07 5.34
CA ASN A 40 -4.31 -11.85 4.15
C ASN A 40 -4.50 -10.96 2.92
N ALA A 41 -5.23 -9.85 3.07
CA ALA A 41 -5.40 -8.89 1.97
C ALA A 41 -4.06 -8.32 1.47
N LEU A 42 -3.11 -8.04 2.35
CA LEU A 42 -1.77 -7.58 1.98
C LEU A 42 -0.95 -8.67 1.27
N LEU A 43 -1.05 -9.93 1.72
CA LEU A 43 -0.41 -11.06 1.06
C LEU A 43 -0.98 -11.30 -0.35
N ASP A 44 -2.29 -11.17 -0.51
CA ASP A 44 -2.94 -11.27 -1.82
C ASP A 44 -2.56 -10.08 -2.72
N ALA A 45 -2.42 -8.87 -2.17
CA ALA A 45 -1.91 -7.73 -2.93
C ALA A 45 -0.48 -7.96 -3.45
N ILE A 46 0.39 -8.61 -2.67
CA ILE A 46 1.75 -9.00 -3.13
C ILE A 46 1.67 -9.96 -4.32
N ARG A 47 0.78 -10.96 -4.26
CA ARG A 47 0.55 -11.89 -5.39
C ARG A 47 0.04 -11.13 -6.61
N GLY A 48 -0.90 -10.21 -6.41
CA GLY A 48 -1.45 -9.35 -7.46
C GLY A 48 -0.36 -8.55 -8.18
N VAL A 49 0.54 -7.87 -7.45
CA VAL A 49 1.64 -7.12 -8.06
C VAL A 49 2.54 -8.00 -8.93
N ARG A 50 2.86 -9.22 -8.47
CA ARG A 50 3.68 -10.17 -9.26
C ARG A 50 2.97 -10.63 -10.53
N GLN A 51 1.65 -10.84 -10.44
CA GLN A 51 0.84 -11.17 -11.61
C GLN A 51 0.80 -10.00 -12.60
N GLU A 52 0.59 -8.76 -12.13
CA GLU A 52 0.60 -7.55 -12.97
C GLU A 52 1.93 -7.37 -13.73
N VAL A 53 3.07 -7.63 -13.07
CA VAL A 53 4.40 -7.62 -13.73
C VAL A 53 4.47 -8.66 -14.85
N THR A 54 3.93 -9.85 -14.63
CA THR A 54 3.94 -10.95 -15.60
C THR A 54 3.02 -10.68 -16.79
N MET A 55 1.93 -9.94 -16.56
CA MET A 55 0.95 -9.57 -17.59
C MET A 55 1.33 -8.30 -18.36
N THR A 56 2.38 -7.59 -17.96
CA THR A 56 2.84 -6.39 -18.66
C THR A 56 3.58 -6.79 -19.92
N ASP A 57 3.16 -6.23 -21.05
CA ASP A 57 3.89 -6.38 -22.33
C ASP A 57 5.26 -5.70 -22.22
N ALA A 58 6.31 -6.52 -22.16
CA ALA A 58 7.69 -6.05 -22.00
C ALA A 58 8.26 -5.36 -23.25
N ASP A 59 7.66 -5.59 -24.42
CA ASP A 59 8.06 -4.98 -25.69
C ASP A 59 7.33 -3.65 -25.93
N SER A 60 6.27 -3.37 -25.17
CA SER A 60 5.53 -2.11 -25.20
C SER A 60 6.10 -1.13 -24.18
N ARG A 61 7.00 -0.24 -24.64
CA ARG A 61 7.57 0.83 -23.80
C ARG A 61 6.50 1.62 -23.05
N LYS A 62 5.39 1.93 -23.72
CA LYS A 62 4.26 2.69 -23.13
C LYS A 62 3.66 1.94 -21.94
N ASP A 63 3.47 0.63 -22.06
CA ASP A 63 2.85 -0.18 -21.00
C ASP A 63 3.82 -0.35 -19.82
N VAL A 64 5.11 -0.57 -20.09
CA VAL A 64 6.13 -0.65 -19.05
C VAL A 64 6.26 0.67 -18.28
N GLU A 65 6.30 1.82 -18.97
CA GLU A 65 6.36 3.14 -18.33
C GLU A 65 5.09 3.44 -17.52
N ALA A 66 3.91 3.14 -18.07
CA ALA A 66 2.63 3.32 -17.38
C ALA A 66 2.57 2.47 -16.10
N LYS A 67 2.97 1.20 -16.18
CA LYS A 67 2.97 0.29 -15.04
C LYS A 67 4.03 0.67 -14.00
N THR A 68 5.19 1.18 -14.44
CA THR A 68 6.21 1.75 -13.55
C THR A 68 5.66 2.91 -12.73
N ALA A 69 4.98 3.86 -13.38
CA ALA A 69 4.38 5.01 -12.70
C ALA A 69 3.27 4.59 -11.72
N GLU A 70 2.46 3.60 -12.10
CA GLU A 70 1.42 3.03 -11.24
C GLU A 70 2.02 2.41 -9.97
N PHE A 71 3.03 1.56 -10.10
CA PHE A 71 3.69 0.93 -8.94
C PHE A 71 4.37 1.97 -8.04
N ALA A 72 5.03 2.97 -8.62
CA ALA A 72 5.65 4.05 -7.86
C ALA A 72 4.61 4.86 -7.06
N SER A 73 3.47 5.20 -7.68
CA SER A 73 2.38 5.91 -7.02
C SER A 73 1.77 5.08 -5.87
N ARG A 74 1.48 3.80 -6.12
CA ARG A 74 0.98 2.88 -5.09
C ARG A 74 1.97 2.75 -3.93
N ALA A 75 3.27 2.62 -4.20
CA ALA A 75 4.30 2.53 -3.17
C ALA A 75 4.38 3.82 -2.33
N ALA A 76 4.31 4.98 -2.98
CA ALA A 76 4.27 6.28 -2.29
C ALA A 76 3.05 6.40 -1.37
N ASN A 77 1.87 5.99 -1.85
CA ASN A 77 0.64 5.99 -1.04
C ASN A 77 0.75 5.07 0.17
N MET A 78 1.31 3.86 -0.02
CA MET A 78 1.51 2.93 1.10
C MET A 78 2.54 3.45 2.10
N ARG A 79 3.62 4.07 1.63
CA ARG A 79 4.61 4.71 2.50
C ARG A 79 4.01 5.89 3.28
N ASN A 80 3.17 6.70 2.63
CA ASN A 80 2.46 7.79 3.29
C ASN A 80 1.47 7.27 4.33
N PHE A 81 0.72 6.21 4.02
CA PHE A 81 -0.15 5.53 4.98
C PHE A 81 0.66 4.98 6.16
N ARG A 82 1.85 4.41 5.92
CA ARG A 82 2.74 3.93 6.99
C ARG A 82 3.21 5.05 7.91
N ILE A 83 3.60 6.19 7.36
CA ILE A 83 4.12 7.34 8.13
C ILE A 83 2.98 8.02 8.89
N ASN A 84 1.86 8.28 8.21
CA ASN A 84 0.78 9.10 8.73
C ASN A 84 -0.33 8.29 9.42
N GLY A 85 -0.46 7.00 9.14
CA GLY A 85 -1.48 6.13 9.75
C GLY A 85 -1.32 6.00 11.26
N ALA A 86 -0.08 6.04 11.78
CA ALA A 86 0.18 6.12 13.21
C ALA A 86 -0.23 7.48 13.82
N GLN A 87 -0.15 8.56 13.03
CA GLN A 87 -0.60 9.90 13.42
C GLN A 87 -2.13 9.98 13.44
N MET A 88 -2.79 9.49 12.38
CA MET A 88 -4.26 9.46 12.25
C MET A 88 -4.92 8.59 13.32
N ALA A 89 -4.31 7.45 13.69
CA ALA A 89 -4.80 6.63 14.80
C ALA A 89 -4.68 7.35 16.17
N ARG A 90 -3.61 8.12 16.39
CA ARG A 90 -3.44 8.94 17.61
C ARG A 90 -4.43 10.09 17.66
N ASP A 91 -4.63 10.79 16.55
CA ASP A 91 -5.55 11.92 16.48
C ASP A 91 -7.00 11.47 16.71
N HIS A 92 -7.42 10.33 16.13
CA HIS A 92 -8.73 9.75 16.43
C HIS A 92 -8.92 9.38 17.91
N MET A 93 -7.90 8.83 18.58
CA MET A 93 -7.98 8.53 20.02
C MET A 93 -8.03 9.79 20.89
N ALA A 94 -7.29 10.85 20.52
CA ALA A 94 -7.34 12.13 21.22
C ALA A 94 -8.73 12.78 21.12
N THR A 95 -9.37 12.75 19.94
CA THR A 95 -10.72 13.29 19.75
C THR A 95 -11.78 12.46 20.48
N SER A 96 -11.66 11.12 20.51
CA SER A 96 -12.57 10.26 21.28
C SER A 96 -12.42 10.41 22.80
N ALA A 97 -11.22 10.71 23.30
CA ALA A 97 -10.99 10.98 24.73
C ALA A 97 -11.61 12.31 25.20
N MET A 98 -11.68 13.32 24.32
CA MET A 98 -12.35 14.60 24.61
C MET A 98 -13.88 14.54 24.47
N ALA A 99 -14.43 13.49 23.85
CA ALA A 99 -15.86 13.32 23.59
C ALA A 99 -16.62 12.52 24.67
N ARG A 100 -16.10 12.42 25.91
CA ARG A 100 -16.87 11.90 27.04
C ARG A 100 -17.67 13.04 27.69
N PRO A 101 -19.00 13.17 27.44
CA PRO A 101 -19.82 13.98 28.32
C PRO A 101 -19.82 13.33 29.71
N ALA A 102 -19.55 14.14 30.73
CA ALA A 102 -19.74 13.76 32.13
C ALA A 102 -21.17 13.22 32.28
N LYS A 103 -21.32 11.94 32.64
CA LYS A 103 -22.61 11.39 33.05
C LYS A 103 -23.08 12.20 34.24
N GLN A 104 -24.08 13.07 34.05
CA GLN A 104 -24.87 13.62 35.14
C GLN A 104 -25.55 12.44 35.83
N SER A 105 -25.13 12.19 37.07
CA SER A 105 -25.79 11.27 37.98
C SER A 105 -27.28 11.61 38.07
N GLN A 106 -28.12 10.67 37.66
CA GLN A 106 -29.44 10.55 38.27
C GLN A 106 -29.20 10.17 39.72
N GLU A 107 -29.55 11.04 40.66
CA GLU A 107 -30.05 10.62 41.97
C GLU A 107 -30.84 11.77 42.64
N GLN A 108 -32.08 11.44 42.96
CA GLN A 108 -32.91 11.95 44.07
C GLN A 108 -33.35 13.42 44.05
N MET A 109 -34.65 13.63 43.86
CA MET A 109 -35.53 13.98 44.99
C MET A 109 -37.00 13.75 44.60
N LEU A 110 -37.73 13.19 45.57
CA LEU A 110 -39.18 13.07 45.63
C LEU A 110 -39.89 14.42 45.46
#